data_AF-A0A183U6F3-F1
#
_entry.id   AF-A0A183U6F3-F1
#
_cell.length_a   1.000
_cell.length_b   1.000
_cell.length_c   1.000
_cell.angle_alpha   90.00
_cell.angle_beta   90.00
_cell.angle_gamma   90.00
#
_symmetry.space_group_name_H-M   'P 1'
#
loop_
_entity.id
_entity.type
_entity.pdbx_description
1 polymer ?
#
loop_
_entity_poly.entity_id
_entity_poly.type
_entity_poly.pdbx_seq_one_letter_code
_entity_poly.pdbx_strand_id
1 'polypeptide(L)'
;MGAIGNLIPQFEALERGEITIEDFEPLFAHFYQKKIGSFTCRCIHYTYYRMIFTYAVRFLKVEGFKTALLTNNFWPDRAHRMSTLPVRFIDTHVNELFDVVVESCRIGIRKPDSKIYEHTLSLLKVNCKRYF
;
A
#
# COMPACT_ATOMS: atom_id res chain seq x y z
N MET A 1 -14.41 -30.80 9.59
CA MET A 1 -14.58 -29.65 8.66
C MET A 1 -13.24 -28.95 8.57
N GLY A 2 -12.47 -29.29 7.53
CA GLY A 2 -11.02 -29.08 7.48
C GLY A 2 -10.61 -27.65 7.20
N ALA A 3 -9.43 -27.30 7.74
CA ALA A 3 -8.76 -26.02 7.66
C ALA A 3 -8.51 -25.56 6.21
N ILE A 4 -9.51 -24.96 5.57
CA ILE A 4 -9.27 -24.00 4.50
C ILE A 4 -8.86 -22.73 5.23
N GLY A 5 -7.57 -22.60 5.54
CA GLY A 5 -7.00 -21.45 6.24
C GLY A 5 -7.58 -20.14 5.72
N ASN A 6 -8.11 -19.33 6.63
CA ASN A 6 -8.60 -17.99 6.32
C ASN A 6 -7.47 -17.21 5.64
N LEU A 7 -7.72 -16.59 4.48
CA LEU A 7 -6.75 -15.80 3.69
C LEU A 7 -6.58 -14.36 4.23
N ILE A 8 -7.57 -13.90 5.00
CA ILE A 8 -7.59 -12.53 5.54
C ILE A 8 -6.33 -12.26 6.39
N PRO A 9 -5.95 -13.10 7.38
CA PRO A 9 -4.76 -12.85 8.20
C PRO A 9 -3.46 -12.75 7.41
N GLN A 10 -3.30 -13.52 6.33
CA GLN A 10 -2.11 -13.49 5.47
C GLN A 10 -2.11 -12.25 4.60
N PHE A 11 -3.27 -11.79 4.13
CA PHE A 11 -3.37 -10.52 3.42
C PHE A 11 -3.06 -9.33 4.34
N GLU A 12 -3.51 -9.39 5.60
CA GLU A 12 -3.15 -8.37 6.58
C GLU A 12 -1.66 -8.43 6.95
N ALA A 13 -1.07 -9.63 7.06
CA ALA A 13 0.36 -9.82 7.26
C ALA A 13 1.18 -9.27 6.08
N LEU A 14 0.68 -9.45 4.86
CA LEU A 14 1.24 -8.89 3.63
C LEU A 14 1.22 -7.34 3.69
N GLU A 15 0.10 -6.74 4.06
CA GLU A 15 -0.01 -5.28 4.21
C GLU A 15 0.82 -4.74 5.38
N ARG A 16 1.08 -5.51 6.44
CA ARG A 16 2.02 -5.15 7.51
C ARG A 16 3.48 -5.41 7.15
N GLY A 17 3.77 -6.03 5.99
CA GLY A 17 5.13 -6.37 5.59
C GLY A 17 5.76 -7.51 6.39
N GLU A 18 4.93 -8.31 7.07
CA GLU A 18 5.34 -9.53 7.79
C GLU A 18 5.66 -10.67 6.81
N ILE A 19 5.02 -10.64 5.64
CA ILE A 19 5.28 -11.55 4.51
C ILE A 19 5.35 -10.73 3.21
N THR A 20 5.92 -11.33 2.16
CA THR A 20 6.05 -10.70 0.84
C THR A 20 5.06 -11.27 -0.17
N ILE A 21 4.99 -10.67 -1.37
CA ILE A 21 4.21 -11.25 -2.47
C ILE A 21 4.71 -12.65 -2.85
N GLU A 22 6.03 -12.89 -2.81
CA GLU A 22 6.62 -14.21 -3.04
C GLU A 22 6.19 -15.26 -2.00
N ASP A 23 5.82 -14.84 -0.78
CA ASP A 23 5.24 -15.72 0.24
C ASP A 23 3.74 -15.90 0.04
N PHE A 24 3.06 -14.83 -0.34
CA PHE A 24 1.61 -14.78 -0.43
C PHE A 24 1.07 -15.47 -1.68
N GLU A 25 1.72 -15.33 -2.85
CA GLU A 25 1.25 -15.90 -4.12
C GLU A 25 1.01 -17.41 -4.06
N PRO A 26 1.92 -18.25 -3.50
CA PRO A 26 1.67 -19.68 -3.34
C PRO A 26 0.47 -20.00 -2.43
N LEU A 27 0.29 -19.24 -1.36
CA LEU A 27 -0.85 -19.39 -0.44
C LEU A 27 -2.15 -19.01 -1.14
N PHE A 28 -2.16 -17.86 -1.81
CA PHE A 28 -3.28 -17.38 -2.59
C PHE A 28 -3.69 -18.40 -3.66
N ALA A 29 -2.72 -18.89 -4.45
CA ALA A 29 -2.94 -19.91 -5.46
C ALA A 29 -3.50 -21.20 -4.83
N HIS A 30 -2.95 -21.68 -3.71
CA HIS A 30 -3.47 -22.88 -3.04
C HIS A 30 -4.93 -22.74 -2.62
N PHE A 31 -5.32 -21.59 -2.05
CA PHE A 31 -6.69 -21.35 -1.60
C PHE A 31 -7.67 -21.11 -2.76
N TYR A 32 -7.23 -20.46 -3.84
CA TYR A 32 -8.09 -20.14 -4.99
C TYR A 32 -8.18 -21.25 -6.03
N GLN A 33 -7.12 -22.03 -6.26
CA GLN A 33 -7.13 -23.17 -7.17
C GLN A 33 -8.17 -24.21 -6.75
N LYS A 34 -8.38 -24.38 -5.44
CA LYS A 34 -9.44 -25.23 -4.87
C LYS A 34 -10.86 -24.74 -5.16
N LYS A 35 -11.05 -23.46 -5.51
CA LYS A 35 -12.38 -22.88 -5.80
C LYS A 35 -12.68 -22.73 -7.29
N ILE A 36 -11.67 -22.52 -8.15
CA ILE A 36 -11.91 -22.06 -9.53
C ILE A 36 -11.02 -22.73 -10.60
N GLY A 37 -10.14 -23.67 -10.25
CA GLY A 37 -9.20 -24.31 -11.18
C GLY A 37 -7.89 -23.53 -11.36
N SER A 38 -7.01 -24.00 -12.28
CA SER A 38 -5.66 -23.44 -12.50
C SER A 38 -5.71 -21.95 -12.83
N PHE A 39 -5.20 -21.12 -11.92
CA PHE A 39 -5.13 -19.67 -12.06
C PHE A 39 -3.70 -19.19 -11.82
N THR A 40 -3.10 -18.56 -12.81
CA THR A 40 -1.87 -17.78 -12.64
C THR A 40 -2.27 -16.35 -12.25
N CYS A 41 -2.42 -16.08 -10.95
CA CYS A 41 -2.51 -14.71 -10.47
C CYS A 41 -1.11 -14.14 -10.44
N ARG A 42 -0.82 -13.12 -11.25
CA ARG A 42 0.30 -12.22 -10.95
C ARG A 42 -0.30 -11.16 -10.05
N CYS A 43 -0.11 -11.27 -8.73
CA CYS A 43 -0.72 -10.34 -7.76
C CYS A 43 -0.19 -8.90 -7.95
N ILE A 44 0.91 -8.75 -8.68
CA ILE A 44 1.50 -7.47 -9.07
C ILE A 44 0.79 -6.94 -10.33
N HIS A 45 -0.38 -6.32 -10.13
CA HIS A 45 -0.91 -5.40 -11.12
C HIS A 45 -0.40 -4.00 -10.80
N TYR A 46 0.55 -3.49 -11.60
CA TYR A 46 0.95 -2.09 -11.51
C TYR A 46 -0.25 -1.23 -11.94
N THR A 47 -1.02 -0.74 -10.97
CA THR A 47 -2.10 0.21 -11.25
C THR A 47 -1.48 1.51 -11.74
N TYR A 48 -1.79 1.88 -12.98
CA TYR A 48 -1.48 3.21 -13.49
C TYR A 48 -2.34 4.22 -12.74
N TYR A 49 -1.70 5.14 -12.01
CA TYR A 49 -2.41 6.27 -11.45
C TYR A 49 -2.91 7.17 -12.59
N ARG A 50 -4.20 7.50 -12.58
CA ARG A 50 -4.76 8.46 -13.53
C ARG A 50 -4.08 9.81 -13.30
N MET A 51 -3.58 10.43 -14.39
CA MET A 51 -2.88 11.72 -14.33
C MET A 51 -3.70 12.82 -13.63
N ILE A 52 -5.03 12.74 -13.65
CA ILE A 52 -5.88 13.71 -12.93
C ILE A 52 -5.55 13.82 -11.44
N PHE A 53 -5.16 12.71 -10.78
CA PHE A 53 -4.81 12.74 -9.37
C PHE A 53 -3.44 13.39 -9.13
N THR A 54 -2.48 13.20 -10.03
CA THR A 54 -1.16 13.84 -9.89
C THR A 54 -1.27 15.35 -10.08
N TYR A 55 -2.09 15.82 -11.02
CA TYR A 55 -2.39 17.25 -11.18
C TYR A 55 -3.09 17.84 -9.95
N ALA A 56 -4.09 17.15 -9.40
CA ALA A 56 -4.80 17.61 -8.20
C ALA A 56 -3.86 17.74 -7.00
N VAL A 57 -2.98 16.76 -6.78
CA VAL A 57 -2.01 16.82 -5.67
C VAL A 57 -0.99 17.95 -5.88
N ARG A 58 -0.49 18.13 -7.11
CA ARG A 58 0.40 19.26 -7.45
C ARG A 58 -0.28 20.60 -7.17
N PHE A 59 -1.53 20.76 -7.59
CA PHE A 59 -2.31 21.97 -7.36
C PHE A 59 -2.45 22.25 -5.86
N LEU A 60 -2.89 21.27 -5.07
CA LEU A 60 -3.00 21.42 -3.60
C LEU A 60 -1.66 21.82 -2.96
N LYS A 61 -0.54 21.26 -3.42
CA LYS A 61 0.79 21.60 -2.92
C LYS A 61 1.17 23.05 -3.24
N VAL A 62 0.89 23.52 -4.45
CA VAL A 62 1.10 24.93 -4.87
C VAL A 62 0.27 25.89 -4.03
N GLU A 63 -0.98 25.52 -3.71
CA GLU A 63 -1.87 26.28 -2.82
C GLU A 63 -1.46 26.21 -1.33
N GLY A 64 -0.33 25.57 -1.00
CA GLY A 64 0.23 25.54 0.35
C GLY A 64 -0.33 24.44 1.26
N PHE A 65 -1.11 23.48 0.74
CA PHE A 65 -1.53 22.32 1.50
C PHE A 65 -0.39 21.33 1.70
N LYS A 66 -0.31 20.75 2.91
CA LYS A 66 0.57 19.61 3.20
C LYS A 66 0.00 18.34 2.57
N THR A 67 0.80 17.61 1.80
CA THR A 67 0.36 16.42 1.06
C THR A 67 1.03 15.15 1.58
N ALA A 68 0.27 14.08 1.78
CA ALA A 68 0.81 12.76 2.13
C ALA A 68 0.24 11.63 1.26
N LEU A 69 1.08 10.66 0.93
CA LEU A 69 0.66 9.36 0.43
C LEU A 69 0.62 8.38 1.60
N LEU A 70 -0.56 7.93 1.98
CA LEU A 70 -0.77 6.93 3.03
C LEU A 70 -1.38 5.66 2.43
N THR A 71 -0.56 4.62 2.26
CA THR A 71 -0.95 3.42 1.51
C THR A 71 -0.83 2.14 2.32
N ASN A 72 -1.80 1.24 2.16
CA ASN A 72 -1.58 -0.16 2.48
C ASN A 72 -0.93 -0.77 1.24
N ASN A 73 0.32 -1.20 1.35
CA ASN A 73 1.06 -1.82 0.26
C ASN A 73 1.95 -2.94 0.81
N PHE A 74 2.76 -3.54 -0.05
CA PHE A 74 3.48 -4.77 0.25
C PHE A 74 4.84 -4.83 -0.44
N TRP A 75 5.73 -5.64 0.13
CA TRP A 75 7.01 -5.98 -0.46
C TRP A 75 6.82 -6.94 -1.64
N PRO A 76 7.28 -6.58 -2.86
CA PRO A 76 7.16 -7.48 -4.00
C PRO A 76 8.08 -8.71 -3.90
N ASP A 77 9.26 -8.55 -3.29
CA ASP A 77 10.29 -9.59 -3.19
C ASP A 77 10.82 -9.74 -1.77
N ARG A 78 11.24 -10.93 -1.36
CA ARG A 78 11.84 -11.20 -0.02
C ARG A 78 13.09 -10.39 0.28
N ALA A 79 13.83 -10.01 -0.77
CA ALA A 79 15.05 -9.23 -0.59
C ALA A 79 14.77 -7.72 -0.40
N HIS A 80 13.51 -7.28 -0.48
CA HIS A 80 13.08 -5.89 -0.37
C HIS A 80 13.84 -4.96 -1.33
N ARG A 81 14.22 -5.46 -2.51
CA ARG A 81 14.98 -4.70 -3.52
C ARG A 81 14.08 -4.05 -4.55
N MET A 82 12.88 -4.59 -4.77
CA MET A 82 11.92 -4.01 -5.69
C MET A 82 11.20 -2.83 -5.04
N SER A 83 10.82 -1.85 -5.88
CA SER A 83 10.02 -0.73 -5.42
C SER A 83 8.64 -1.19 -4.98
N THR A 84 8.26 -0.78 -3.78
CA THR A 84 6.93 -0.98 -3.16
C THR A 84 5.89 0.02 -3.65
N LEU A 85 6.33 1.06 -4.36
CA LEU A 85 5.50 2.05 -5.03
C LEU A 85 5.67 1.93 -6.54
N PRO A 86 4.62 2.21 -7.33
CA PRO A 86 4.77 2.25 -8.78
C PRO A 86 5.75 3.38 -9.14
N VAL A 87 6.84 2.99 -9.81
CA VAL A 87 8.02 3.83 -10.06
C VAL A 87 7.73 4.96 -11.06
N ARG A 88 6.58 4.94 -11.75
CA ARG A 88 6.23 5.87 -12.81
C ARG A 88 4.82 6.43 -12.60
N PHE A 89 4.71 7.52 -11.82
CA PHE A 89 3.80 8.57 -12.29
C PHE A 89 4.49 9.13 -13.52
N ILE A 90 3.80 9.14 -14.66
CA ILE A 90 4.35 9.19 -16.02
C ILE A 90 5.56 10.14 -16.22
N ASP A 91 5.67 11.26 -15.49
CA ASP A 91 6.83 12.18 -15.52
C ASP A 91 7.21 12.75 -14.13
N THR A 92 6.98 12.03 -13.02
CA THR A 92 7.14 12.62 -11.68
C THR A 92 7.49 11.58 -10.61
N HIS A 93 8.47 11.87 -9.77
CA HIS A 93 8.75 11.02 -8.61
C HIS A 93 7.70 11.23 -7.51
N VAL A 94 7.35 10.16 -6.77
CA VAL A 94 6.36 10.25 -5.67
C VAL A 94 6.75 11.31 -4.63
N ASN A 95 8.05 11.50 -4.40
CA ASN A 95 8.60 12.48 -3.47
C ASN A 95 8.43 13.94 -3.93
N GLU A 96 8.11 14.19 -5.20
CA GLU A 96 7.77 15.53 -5.70
C GLU A 96 6.29 15.86 -5.45
N LEU A 97 5.43 14.84 -5.42
CA LEU A 97 3.98 15.00 -5.22
C LEU A 97 3.62 15.13 -3.74
N PHE A 98 4.29 14.37 -2.88
CA PHE A 98 3.93 14.24 -1.47
C PHE A 98 5.05 14.75 -0.56
N ASP A 99 4.71 15.54 0.46
CA ASP A 99 5.65 15.92 1.52
C ASP A 99 6.05 14.72 2.38
N VAL A 100 5.13 13.77 2.55
CA VAL A 100 5.30 12.58 3.37
C VAL A 100 4.77 11.36 2.61
N VAL A 101 5.50 10.25 2.67
CA VAL A 101 5.07 8.96 2.12
C VAL A 101 5.12 7.92 3.24
N VAL A 102 3.98 7.31 3.54
CA VAL A 102 3.82 6.27 4.57
C VAL A 102 3.31 4.99 3.91
N GLU A 103 4.12 3.95 4.01
CA GLU A 103 3.90 2.64 3.42
C GLU A 103 3.73 1.62 4.54
N SER A 104 2.56 0.98 4.61
CA SER A 104 2.22 0.07 5.71
C SER A 104 3.24 -1.05 5.90
N CYS A 105 3.73 -1.64 4.80
CA CYS A 105 4.69 -2.74 4.84
C CYS A 105 6.08 -2.34 5.36
N ARG A 106 6.41 -1.04 5.35
CA ARG A 106 7.68 -0.53 5.88
C ARG A 106 7.61 -0.28 7.38
N ILE A 107 6.44 0.10 7.89
CA ILE A 107 6.27 0.51 9.29
C ILE A 107 5.59 -0.56 10.16
N GLY A 108 5.06 -1.63 9.57
CA GLY A 108 4.40 -2.71 10.32
C GLY A 108 2.97 -2.41 10.77
N ILE A 109 2.40 -1.29 10.34
CA ILE A 109 1.07 -0.81 10.74
C ILE A 109 0.27 -0.57 9.47
N ARG A 110 -1.00 -0.98 9.45
CA ARG A 110 -1.90 -0.85 8.29
C ARG A 110 -3.16 -0.09 8.66
N LYS A 111 -3.80 0.53 7.68
CA LYS A 111 -5.19 0.99 7.82
C LYS A 111 -6.09 -0.24 8.08
N PRO A 112 -7.10 -0.16 8.96
CA PRO A 112 -7.60 1.05 9.64
C PRO A 112 -7.04 1.28 11.07
N ASP A 113 -5.89 0.71 11.45
CA ASP A 113 -5.29 0.96 12.78
C ASP A 113 -5.02 2.48 12.97
N SER A 114 -5.50 3.07 14.08
CA SER A 114 -5.39 4.51 14.32
C SER A 114 -3.95 5.02 14.31
N LYS A 115 -3.00 4.17 14.73
CA LYS A 115 -1.58 4.51 14.87
C LYS A 115 -0.95 4.94 13.55
N ILE A 116 -1.42 4.41 12.41
CA ILE A 116 -0.89 4.80 11.10
C ILE A 116 -1.26 6.25 10.75
N TYR A 117 -2.47 6.68 11.13
CA TYR A 117 -2.93 8.04 10.92
C TYR A 117 -2.20 9.01 11.86
N GLU A 118 -2.04 8.63 13.13
CA GLU A 118 -1.28 9.39 14.13
C GLU A 118 0.18 9.58 13.70
N HIS A 119 0.83 8.50 13.25
CA HIS A 119 2.19 8.55 12.70
C HIS A 119 2.28 9.49 11.48
N THR A 120 1.34 9.39 10.55
CA THR A 120 1.30 10.24 9.34
C THR A 120 1.13 11.73 9.71
N LEU A 121 0.22 12.04 10.64
CA LEU A 121 0.01 13.42 11.13
C LEU A 121 1.25 13.98 11.80
N SER A 122 1.94 13.16 12.62
CA SER A 122 3.21 13.53 13.25
C SER A 122 4.29 13.89 12.22
N LEU A 123 4.43 13.09 11.16
CA LEU A 123 5.40 13.38 10.08
C LEU A 123 5.05 14.67 9.33
N LEU A 124 3.77 14.90 9.08
CA LEU A 124 3.27 16.14 8.45
C LEU A 124 3.38 17.37 9.37
N LYS A 125 3.58 17.16 10.68
CA LYS A 125 3.56 18.20 11.72
C LYS A 125 2.24 18.98 11.75
N VAL A 126 1.12 18.26 11.58
CA VAL A 126 -0.23 18.84 11.61
C VAL A 126 -1.07 18.13 12.67
N ASN A 127 -2.01 18.86 13.26
CA ASN A 127 -2.97 18.30 14.23
C ASN A 127 -4.20 17.76 13.51
N CYS A 128 -4.76 16.67 14.03
CA CYS A 128 -6.08 16.22 13.60
C CYS A 128 -7.13 17.26 14.02
N LYS A 129 -7.86 17.83 13.06
CA LYS A 129 -9.11 18.53 13.34
C LYS A 129 -10.25 17.55 13.11
N ARG A 130 -10.93 17.14 14.18
CA ARG A 130 -12.22 16.46 14.07
C ARG A 130 -13.28 17.48 13.66
N TYR A 131 -13.83 17.32 12.48
CA TYR A 131 -15.11 17.94 12.14
C TYR A 131 -16.18 17.00 12.70
N PHE A 132 -17.02 17.56 13.56
CA PHE A 132 -18.03 16.88 14.39
C PHE A 132 -18.93 15.93 13.59
#